data_AF-D8TI94-F1
#
_entry.id   AF-D8TI94-F1
#
_cell.length_a   1.000
_cell.length_b   1.000
_cell.length_c   1.000
_cell.angle_alpha   90.00
_cell.angle_beta   90.00
_cell.angle_gamma   90.00
#
_symmetry.space_group_name_H-M   'P 1'
#
loop_
_entity.id
_entity.type
_entity.pdbx_description
1 polymer ?
#
loop_
_entity_poly.entity_id
_entity_poly.type
_entity_poly.pdbx_seq_one_letter_code
_entity_poly.pdbx_strand_id
1 'polypeptide(L)'
;MRGWHTSNFNLGLDLPQLAAEKPPPMVFHSRCFYEPGSRLHMCVPGVDLANHSPRPSAEVRLQHSPAACQGYEALAEVAEPPPPEPSRFNLLAGEGGIRCGDEVTISYGCWPSNSGSNTSICPGEILTLFGDAEEAVRWSLAAAAAAEPVDDKQQQQLQLAGKDGSDEAKKVEAILRDVEALMPGEAFYNLAITSEGVDGRLQVVLQAASQHLGLNPRDFLRRRVQERLAQFENVDGNSFDGAIGCFVRSKRALAQCILTQL
;
A
#
# COMPACT_ATOMS: atom_id res chain seq x y z
N MET A 1 13.55 23.33 34.60
CA MET A 1 13.07 22.23 33.75
C MET A 1 11.57 22.14 33.94
N ARG A 2 10.77 22.58 32.96
CA ARG A 2 9.30 22.47 33.02
C ARG A 2 8.92 21.08 32.50
N GLY A 3 8.21 20.31 33.32
CA GLY A 3 7.74 18.98 32.98
C GLY A 3 6.82 19.03 31.77
N TRP A 4 7.03 18.12 30.83
CA TRP A 4 6.16 17.91 29.68
C TRP A 4 4.93 17.15 30.19
N HIS A 5 3.76 17.79 30.20
CA HIS A 5 2.51 17.11 30.45
C HIS A 5 2.07 16.41 29.16
N THR A 6 2.16 15.08 29.14
CA THR A 6 1.42 14.24 28.20
C THR A 6 -0.05 14.28 28.59
N SER A 7 -0.84 15.10 27.89
CA SER A 7 -2.29 15.10 28.05
C SER A 7 -2.88 13.95 27.25
N ASN A 8 -3.27 12.87 27.94
CA ASN A 8 -4.09 11.81 27.35
C ASN A 8 -5.52 12.35 27.19
N PHE A 9 -5.91 12.72 25.97
CA PHE A 9 -7.31 12.99 25.65
C PHE A 9 -8.05 11.66 25.53
N ASN A 10 -8.65 11.21 26.64
CA ASN A 10 -9.52 10.04 26.65
C ASN A 10 -10.94 10.48 26.28
N LEU A 11 -11.38 10.20 25.05
CA LEU A 11 -12.72 10.56 24.59
C LEU A 11 -13.82 9.61 25.10
N GLY A 12 -13.49 8.52 25.80
CA GLY A 12 -14.47 7.69 26.52
C GLY A 12 -15.67 7.25 25.66
N LEU A 13 -15.43 6.85 24.40
CA LEU A 13 -16.50 6.42 23.49
C LEU A 13 -16.63 4.89 23.52
N ASP A 14 -17.77 4.41 24.02
CA ASP A 14 -18.16 3.00 23.97
C ASP A 14 -18.46 2.57 22.52
N LEU A 15 -17.63 1.69 21.98
CA LEU A 15 -17.70 1.15 20.61
C LEU A 15 -19.06 0.58 20.15
N PRO A 16 -19.96 0.04 20.99
CA PRO A 16 -21.24 -0.50 20.52
C PRO A 16 -22.26 0.55 20.06
N GLN A 17 -22.09 1.84 20.38
CA GLN A 17 -23.13 2.86 20.12
C GLN A 17 -22.97 3.64 18.81
N LEU A 18 -21.91 3.40 18.03
CA LEU A 18 -21.60 4.16 16.81
C LEU A 18 -22.35 3.71 15.53
N ALA A 19 -23.33 2.81 15.64
CA ALA A 19 -23.97 2.16 14.48
C ALA A 19 -25.30 2.78 14.00
N ALA A 20 -25.73 3.94 14.51
CA ALA A 20 -27.14 4.36 14.36
C ALA A 20 -27.51 5.18 13.11
N GLU A 21 -26.60 5.85 12.41
CA GLU A 21 -26.96 6.57 11.18
C GLU A 21 -25.82 6.51 10.16
N LYS A 22 -26.08 6.02 8.94
CA LYS A 22 -25.09 6.06 7.85
C LYS A 22 -24.92 7.53 7.41
N PRO A 23 -23.74 8.15 7.61
CA PRO A 23 -23.41 9.43 7.00
C PRO A 23 -23.60 9.37 5.48
N PRO A 24 -23.90 10.50 4.83
CA PRO A 24 -23.89 10.58 3.37
C PRO A 24 -22.52 10.10 2.84
N PRO A 25 -22.50 9.41 1.67
CA PRO A 25 -21.32 8.68 1.19
C PRO A 25 -20.05 9.53 1.10
N MET A 26 -20.19 10.84 0.86
CA MET A 26 -19.09 11.79 0.77
C MET A 26 -18.40 12.08 2.12
N VAL A 27 -19.14 12.02 3.24
CA VAL A 27 -18.58 12.13 4.59
C VAL A 27 -17.84 10.84 4.96
N PHE A 28 -18.39 9.69 4.57
CA PHE A 28 -17.77 8.38 4.80
C PHE A 28 -16.38 8.26 4.14
N HIS A 29 -16.20 8.82 2.95
CA HIS A 29 -14.91 8.74 2.24
C HIS A 29 -13.85 9.71 2.78
N SER A 30 -14.24 10.78 3.48
CA SER A 30 -13.32 11.84 3.92
C SER A 30 -13.02 11.84 5.42
N ARG A 31 -13.87 11.19 6.23
CA ARG A 31 -13.80 11.24 7.70
C ARG A 31 -13.73 9.88 8.39
N CYS A 32 -13.68 8.79 7.61
CA CYS A 32 -13.57 7.45 8.18
C CYS A 32 -12.14 6.93 8.22
N PHE A 33 -11.85 6.21 9.29
CA PHE A 33 -10.61 5.47 9.50
C PHE A 33 -10.86 4.00 9.14
N TYR A 34 -9.95 3.40 8.37
CA TYR A 34 -9.97 1.97 8.09
C TYR A 34 -9.12 1.24 9.12
N GLU A 35 -9.68 0.26 9.81
CA GLU A 35 -8.94 -0.56 10.76
C GLU A 35 -8.68 -1.96 10.18
N PRO A 36 -7.41 -2.34 9.96
CA PRO A 36 -7.08 -3.58 9.26
C PRO A 36 -7.56 -4.86 9.96
N GLY A 37 -7.61 -4.86 11.30
CA GLY A 37 -7.97 -6.04 12.09
C GLY A 37 -9.42 -6.49 11.89
N SER A 38 -10.38 -5.57 12.05
CA SER A 38 -11.81 -5.83 11.84
C SER A 38 -12.27 -5.62 10.40
N ARG A 39 -11.44 -4.98 9.55
CA ARG A 39 -11.77 -4.58 8.17
C ARG A 39 -12.96 -3.61 8.09
N LEU A 40 -13.20 -2.84 9.13
CA LEU A 40 -14.30 -1.87 9.19
C LEU A 40 -13.80 -0.44 8.98
N HIS A 41 -14.65 0.37 8.35
CA HIS A 41 -14.51 1.81 8.31
C HIS A 41 -15.27 2.42 9.49
N MET A 42 -14.60 3.26 10.28
CA MET A 42 -15.15 3.88 11.49
C MET A 42 -15.06 5.40 11.41
N CYS A 43 -16.16 6.09 11.74
CA CYS A 43 -16.11 7.51 12.06
C CYS A 43 -15.63 7.64 13.50
N VAL A 44 -14.63 8.49 13.75
CA VAL A 44 -14.10 8.72 15.10
C VAL A 44 -14.31 10.20 15.45
N PRO A 45 -15.43 10.55 16.11
CA PRO A 45 -15.75 11.94 16.44
C PRO A 45 -14.59 12.64 17.16
N GLY A 46 -14.24 13.83 16.68
CA GLY A 46 -13.15 14.65 17.23
C GLY A 46 -11.82 14.40 16.53
N VAL A 47 -11.43 13.13 16.35
CA VAL A 47 -10.22 12.79 15.56
C VAL A 47 -10.44 13.09 14.08
N ASP A 48 -11.66 12.88 13.59
CA ASP A 48 -12.11 13.19 12.24
C ASP A 48 -12.11 14.68 11.88
N LEU A 49 -11.86 15.57 12.85
CA LEU A 49 -11.70 17.00 12.64
C LEU A 49 -10.25 17.39 12.30
N ALA A 50 -9.27 16.52 12.56
CA ALA A 50 -7.87 16.82 12.29
C ALA A 50 -7.60 16.80 10.78
N ASN A 51 -6.97 17.86 10.26
CA ASN A 51 -6.64 17.99 8.85
C ASN A 51 -5.42 17.14 8.44
N HIS A 52 -5.30 16.87 7.14
CA HIS A 52 -4.14 16.19 6.59
C HIS A 52 -2.90 17.10 6.53
N SER A 53 -1.74 16.55 6.90
CA SER A 53 -0.44 17.12 6.56
C SER A 53 0.52 16.01 6.12
N PRO A 54 1.40 16.25 5.10
CA PRO A 54 2.49 15.33 4.77
C PRO A 54 3.59 15.30 5.84
N ARG A 55 3.58 16.28 6.77
CA ARG A 55 4.41 16.31 7.98
C ARG A 55 3.47 16.44 9.18
N PRO A 56 2.80 15.35 9.57
CA PRO A 56 1.77 15.41 10.60
C PRO A 56 2.37 15.78 11.95
N SER A 57 1.62 16.57 12.73
CA SER A 57 1.98 16.93 14.12
C SER A 57 1.50 15.89 15.13
N ALA A 58 0.60 14.99 14.73
CA ALA A 58 0.06 13.91 15.54
C ALA A 58 -0.14 12.61 14.76
N GLU A 59 -0.21 11.49 15.48
CA GLU A 59 -0.52 10.15 14.97
C GLU A 59 -1.82 9.64 15.62
N VAL A 60 -2.65 8.96 14.83
CA VAL A 60 -3.85 8.27 15.34
C VAL A 60 -3.50 6.81 15.62
N ARG A 61 -3.71 6.36 16.86
CA ARG A 61 -3.53 4.96 17.25
C ARG A 61 -4.81 4.37 17.79
N LEU A 62 -5.20 3.20 17.29
CA LEU A 62 -6.21 2.40 17.95
C LEU A 62 -5.53 1.55 19.03
N GLN A 63 -5.93 1.76 20.27
CA GLN A 63 -5.56 0.91 21.39
C GLN A 63 -6.70 -0.07 21.64
N HIS A 64 -6.48 -1.34 21.36
CA HIS A 64 -7.44 -2.39 21.71
C HIS A 64 -7.48 -2.62 23.21
N SER A 65 -8.68 -2.89 23.71
CA SER A 65 -8.89 -3.35 25.07
C SER A 65 -8.02 -4.57 25.37
N PRO A 66 -7.40 -4.66 26.56
CA PRO A 66 -6.81 -5.91 27.03
C PRO A 66 -7.80 -7.08 27.01
N ALA A 67 -9.09 -6.80 27.24
CA ALA A 67 -10.17 -7.79 27.16
C ALA A 67 -10.49 -8.25 25.73
N ALA A 68 -10.04 -7.50 24.71
CA ALA A 68 -10.15 -7.89 23.31
C ALA A 68 -8.94 -8.72 22.83
N CYS A 69 -7.90 -8.90 23.65
CA CYS A 69 -6.77 -9.76 23.34
C CYS A 69 -7.05 -11.21 23.78
N GLN A 70 -6.61 -12.19 22.98
CA GLN A 70 -6.78 -13.65 23.23
C GLN A 70 -6.21 -14.16 24.57
N GLY A 71 -5.61 -13.31 25.40
CA GLY A 71 -5.03 -13.65 26.70
C GLY A 71 -5.83 -13.20 27.92
N TYR A 72 -6.96 -12.49 27.76
CA TYR A 72 -7.71 -12.00 28.93
C TYR A 72 -8.27 -13.13 29.80
N GLU A 73 -8.84 -14.17 29.18
CA GLU A 73 -9.34 -15.35 29.90
C GLU A 73 -8.21 -16.11 30.59
N ALA A 74 -7.05 -16.26 29.93
CA ALA A 74 -5.87 -16.89 30.52
C ALA A 74 -5.30 -16.10 31.70
N LEU A 75 -5.37 -14.76 31.67
CA LEU A 75 -4.92 -13.92 32.79
C LEU A 75 -5.83 -14.09 34.01
N ALA A 76 -7.14 -14.28 33.79
CA ALA A 76 -8.11 -14.49 34.86
C ALA A 76 -7.88 -15.78 35.67
N GLU A 77 -7.16 -16.75 35.12
CA GLU A 77 -6.78 -17.98 35.84
C GLU A 77 -5.62 -17.77 36.84
N VAL A 78 -4.79 -16.75 36.62
CA VAL A 78 -3.55 -16.52 37.41
C VAL A 78 -3.69 -15.32 38.36
N ALA A 79 -4.49 -14.32 37.99
CA ALA A 79 -4.75 -13.13 38.81
C ALA A 79 -6.13 -12.53 38.48
N GLU A 80 -6.69 -11.76 39.42
CA GLU A 80 -7.90 -10.98 39.13
C GLU A 80 -7.59 -9.95 38.03
N PRO A 81 -8.27 -10.03 36.86
CA PRO A 81 -7.95 -9.15 35.75
C PRO A 81 -8.39 -7.71 36.08
N PRO A 82 -7.67 -6.70 35.58
CA PRO A 82 -8.13 -5.32 35.67
C PRO A 82 -9.51 -5.21 35.01
N PRO A 83 -10.36 -4.26 35.47
CA PRO A 83 -11.67 -4.06 34.88
C PRO A 83 -11.54 -3.83 33.37
N PRO A 84 -12.44 -4.43 32.56
CA PRO A 84 -12.35 -4.34 31.11
C PRO A 84 -12.49 -2.88 30.66
N GLU A 85 -11.41 -2.31 30.12
CA GLU A 85 -11.46 -1.00 29.47
C GLU A 85 -11.92 -1.15 28.02
N PRO A 86 -12.74 -0.24 27.47
CA PRO A 86 -13.07 -0.29 26.04
C PRO A 86 -11.85 0.03 25.18
N SER A 87 -11.82 -0.50 23.95
CA SER A 87 -10.84 -0.07 22.95
C SER A 87 -11.07 1.41 22.63
N ARG A 88 -10.00 2.18 22.39
CA ARG A 88 -10.09 3.63 22.17
C ARG A 88 -9.13 4.12 21.10
N PHE A 89 -9.56 5.14 20.38
CA PHE A 89 -8.68 5.91 19.50
C PHE A 89 -7.94 6.96 20.32
N ASN A 90 -6.63 6.97 20.20
CA ASN A 90 -5.75 7.97 20.80
C ASN A 90 -5.18 8.85 19.70
N LEU A 91 -5.25 10.17 19.89
CA LEU A 91 -4.53 11.14 19.08
C LEU A 91 -3.29 11.57 19.84
N LEU A 92 -2.13 11.11 19.38
CA LEU A 92 -0.85 11.30 20.06
C LEU A 92 -0.04 12.37 19.36
N ALA A 93 0.40 13.40 20.09
CA ALA A 93 1.35 14.36 19.56
C ALA A 93 2.67 13.66 19.19
N GLY A 94 3.31 14.10 18.10
CA GLY A 94 4.65 13.65 17.72
C GLY A 94 5.71 14.04 18.77
N GLU A 95 6.93 13.53 18.62
CA GLU A 95 8.03 13.71 19.59
C GLU A 95 8.34 15.19 19.90
N GLY A 96 8.15 16.09 18.95
CA GLY A 96 8.35 17.53 19.13
C GLY A 96 7.26 18.23 19.96
N GLY A 97 6.16 17.54 20.27
CA GLY A 97 4.96 18.13 20.83
C GLY A 97 4.25 19.07 19.87
N ILE A 98 3.16 19.68 20.33
CA ILE A 98 2.37 20.67 19.58
C ILE A 98 2.27 21.92 20.45
N ARG A 99 2.61 23.09 19.91
CA ARG A 99 2.56 24.34 20.70
C ARG A 99 1.11 24.81 20.83
N CYS A 100 0.84 25.54 21.90
CA CYS A 100 -0.48 26.14 22.10
C CYS A 100 -0.77 27.13 20.95
N GLY A 101 -1.93 26.95 20.31
CA GLY A 101 -2.35 27.74 19.14
C GLY A 101 -1.95 27.14 17.79
N ASP A 102 -1.07 26.12 17.75
CA ASP A 102 -0.75 25.41 16.52
C ASP A 102 -1.86 24.42 16.14
N GLU A 103 -2.02 24.20 14.84
CA GLU A 103 -2.97 23.23 14.31
C GLU A 103 -2.50 21.79 14.55
N VAL A 104 -3.44 20.93 14.96
CA VAL A 104 -3.22 19.48 15.05
C VAL A 104 -3.53 18.86 13.70
N THR A 105 -2.53 18.23 13.09
CA THR A 105 -2.63 17.59 11.77
C THR A 105 -2.21 16.13 11.85
N ILE A 106 -2.86 15.28 11.05
CA ILE A 106 -2.58 13.85 10.96
C ILE A 106 -2.26 13.45 9.52
N SER A 107 -1.73 12.25 9.32
CA SER A 107 -1.60 11.69 7.98
C SER A 107 -2.89 10.93 7.62
N TYR A 108 -3.46 11.18 6.45
CA TYR A 108 -4.55 10.38 5.89
C TYR A 108 -4.01 9.19 5.08
N GLY A 109 -2.70 8.95 5.12
CA GLY A 109 -1.97 8.06 4.24
C GLY A 109 -1.36 8.78 3.03
N CYS A 110 -0.73 8.01 2.16
CA CYS A 110 -0.05 8.50 0.97
C CYS A 110 -1.07 8.81 -0.13
N TRP A 111 -1.79 9.93 0.00
CA TRP A 111 -2.61 10.45 -1.08
C TRP A 111 -1.73 11.25 -2.06
N PRO A 112 -1.93 11.11 -3.37
CA PRO A 112 -1.26 11.98 -4.32
C PRO A 112 -1.67 13.42 -4.05
N SER A 113 -0.69 14.32 -3.94
CA SER A 113 -0.89 15.68 -3.45
C SER A 113 -1.95 16.44 -4.27
N ASN A 114 -2.99 16.96 -3.62
CA ASN A 114 -4.05 17.79 -4.23
C ASN A 114 -3.57 19.19 -4.66
N SER A 115 -2.30 19.55 -4.48
CA SER A 115 -1.78 20.83 -4.94
C SER A 115 -1.62 20.79 -6.46
N GLY A 116 -2.59 21.37 -7.17
CA GLY A 116 -2.68 21.43 -8.64
C GLY A 116 -1.49 22.06 -9.38
N SER A 117 -0.36 22.32 -8.73
CA SER A 117 0.88 22.80 -9.38
C SER A 117 2.13 21.95 -9.12
N ASN A 118 2.14 21.08 -8.11
CA ASN A 118 3.40 20.44 -7.68
C ASN A 118 3.44 18.96 -8.06
N THR A 119 4.36 18.64 -8.97
CA THR A 119 4.88 17.30 -9.30
C THR A 119 5.69 16.67 -8.17
N SER A 120 5.50 17.12 -6.93
CA SER A 120 6.24 16.65 -5.76
C SER A 120 5.75 15.27 -5.39
N ILE A 121 6.54 14.24 -5.73
CA ILE A 121 6.31 12.86 -5.29
C ILE A 121 6.27 12.86 -3.76
N CYS A 122 5.16 12.40 -3.18
CA CYS A 122 5.05 12.27 -1.74
C CYS A 122 5.92 11.08 -1.26
N PRO A 123 6.67 11.22 -0.14
CA PRO A 123 7.30 10.06 0.50
C PRO A 123 6.26 8.96 0.74
N GLY A 124 6.61 7.71 0.40
CA GLY A 124 5.70 6.57 0.48
C GLY A 124 4.63 6.51 -0.60
N GLU A 125 4.66 7.38 -1.63
CA GLU A 125 3.80 7.19 -2.79
C GLU A 125 4.19 5.90 -3.54
N ILE A 126 3.18 5.07 -3.81
CA ILE A 126 3.36 3.78 -4.48
C ILE A 126 2.84 3.81 -5.91
N LEU A 127 3.49 3.06 -6.78
CA LEU A 127 3.01 2.71 -8.11
C LEU A 127 2.76 1.20 -8.15
N THR A 128 1.50 0.79 -8.13
CA THR A 128 1.12 -0.62 -8.25
C THR A 128 1.38 -1.10 -9.67
N LEU A 129 2.21 -2.12 -9.82
CA LEU A 129 2.57 -2.70 -11.12
C LEU A 129 1.71 -3.91 -11.45
N PHE A 130 1.39 -4.73 -10.44
CA PHE A 130 0.60 -5.95 -10.56
C PHE A 130 -0.39 -6.08 -9.40
N GLY A 131 -1.57 -6.61 -9.70
CA GLY A 131 -2.58 -6.95 -8.71
C GLY A 131 -2.14 -8.10 -7.82
N ASP A 132 -1.45 -9.10 -8.39
CA ASP A 132 -0.92 -10.26 -7.69
C ASP A 132 0.35 -10.87 -8.33
N ALA A 133 0.90 -11.91 -7.71
CA ALA A 133 2.06 -12.63 -8.23
C ALA A 133 1.78 -13.37 -9.56
N GLU A 134 0.57 -13.87 -9.76
CA GLU A 134 0.23 -14.62 -10.97
C GLU A 134 0.22 -13.69 -12.19
N GLU A 135 -0.35 -12.48 -12.06
CA GLU A 135 -0.29 -11.43 -13.07
C GLU A 135 1.16 -11.08 -13.40
N ALA A 136 2.01 -10.91 -12.38
CA ALA A 136 3.42 -10.59 -12.57
C ALA A 136 4.18 -11.68 -13.34
N VAL A 137 3.94 -12.96 -13.01
CA VAL A 137 4.58 -14.10 -13.69
C VAL A 137 4.10 -14.24 -15.14
N ARG A 138 2.77 -14.17 -15.38
CA ARG A 138 2.21 -14.22 -16.74
C ARG A 138 2.72 -13.07 -17.60
N TRP A 139 2.75 -11.86 -17.04
CA TRP A 139 3.29 -10.71 -17.75
C TRP A 139 4.78 -10.89 -18.07
N SER A 140 5.58 -11.44 -17.14
CA SER A 140 7.00 -11.71 -17.37
C SER A 140 7.23 -12.72 -18.49
N LEU A 141 6.41 -13.78 -18.54
CA LEU A 141 6.42 -14.78 -19.62
C LEU A 141 6.09 -14.14 -20.98
N ALA A 142 5.04 -13.31 -21.03
CA ALA A 142 4.66 -12.62 -22.26
C ALA A 142 5.74 -11.61 -22.71
N ALA A 143 6.32 -10.87 -21.77
CA ALA A 143 7.38 -9.92 -22.06
C ALA A 143 8.68 -10.61 -22.51
N ALA A 144 8.99 -11.81 -21.98
CA ALA A 144 10.08 -12.65 -22.44
C ALA A 144 9.87 -13.17 -23.87
N ALA A 145 8.66 -13.62 -24.18
CA ALA A 145 8.29 -14.07 -25.52
C ALA A 145 8.34 -12.93 -26.57
N ALA A 146 8.05 -11.70 -26.14
CA ALA A 146 8.07 -10.51 -26.98
C ALA A 146 9.45 -9.83 -27.09
N ALA A 147 10.47 -10.29 -26.35
CA ALA A 147 11.82 -9.80 -26.52
C ALA A 147 12.43 -10.44 -27.79
N GLU A 148 12.77 -9.62 -28.79
CA GLU A 148 13.47 -10.08 -29.99
C GLU A 148 14.73 -10.86 -29.58
N PRO A 149 14.93 -12.09 -30.07
CA PRO A 149 16.00 -12.95 -29.62
C PRO A 149 17.34 -12.47 -30.18
N VAL A 150 18.31 -12.33 -29.27
CA VAL A 150 19.70 -11.97 -29.60
C VAL A 150 20.49 -13.21 -30.07
N ASP A 151 19.94 -14.43 -29.97
CA ASP A 151 20.65 -15.67 -30.31
C ASP A 151 19.70 -16.76 -30.88
N ASP A 152 20.00 -17.22 -32.10
CA ASP A 152 19.19 -18.17 -32.90
C ASP A 152 18.97 -19.53 -32.20
N LYS A 153 19.80 -19.89 -31.22
CA LYS A 153 19.75 -21.19 -30.53
C LYS A 153 18.73 -21.26 -29.39
N GLN A 154 18.43 -20.15 -28.70
CA GLN A 154 17.38 -20.12 -27.67
C GLN A 154 15.98 -20.07 -28.28
N GLN A 155 15.87 -19.50 -29.48
CA GLN A 155 14.63 -19.40 -30.23
C GLN A 155 14.03 -20.77 -30.57
N GLN A 156 14.87 -21.75 -30.89
CA GLN A 156 14.42 -23.09 -31.25
C GLN A 156 13.82 -23.84 -30.04
N GLN A 157 14.29 -23.59 -28.81
CA GLN A 157 13.69 -24.16 -27.60
C GLN A 157 12.39 -23.46 -27.17
N LEU A 158 12.25 -22.16 -27.42
CA LEU A 158 11.03 -21.41 -27.10
C LEU A 158 9.91 -21.60 -28.14
N GLN A 159 10.25 -21.70 -29.43
CA GLN A 159 9.26 -21.90 -30.51
C GLN A 159 8.67 -23.33 -30.54
N LEU A 160 9.41 -24.34 -30.05
CA LEU A 160 8.89 -25.71 -29.91
C LEU A 160 7.95 -25.87 -28.70
N ALA A 161 7.94 -24.93 -27.75
CA ALA A 161 7.11 -24.96 -26.54
C ALA A 161 5.82 -24.12 -26.63
N GLY A 162 5.55 -23.48 -27.78
CA GLY A 162 4.52 -22.44 -27.92
C GLY A 162 3.19 -22.84 -28.53
N LYS A 163 2.87 -24.15 -28.67
CA LYS A 163 1.60 -24.58 -29.31
C LYS A 163 0.55 -25.18 -28.40
N ASP A 164 0.90 -25.53 -27.16
CA ASP A 164 -0.08 -25.98 -26.17
C ASP A 164 -0.06 -25.03 -24.97
N GLY A 165 -1.19 -24.35 -24.69
CA GLY A 165 -1.36 -23.52 -23.48
C GLY A 165 -1.15 -24.28 -22.16
N SER A 166 -1.03 -25.61 -22.24
CA SER A 166 -0.58 -26.50 -21.16
C SER A 166 0.83 -26.18 -20.65
N ASP A 167 1.76 -25.77 -21.53
CA ASP A 167 3.15 -25.55 -21.15
C ASP A 167 3.38 -24.18 -20.50
N GLU A 168 2.61 -23.17 -20.86
CA GLU A 168 2.62 -21.88 -20.17
C GLU A 168 2.07 -22.01 -18.75
N ALA A 169 0.93 -22.70 -18.58
CA ALA A 169 0.33 -22.91 -17.27
C ALA A 169 1.29 -23.64 -16.30
N LYS A 170 1.99 -24.67 -16.78
CA LYS A 170 3.01 -25.38 -15.97
C LYS A 170 4.18 -24.48 -15.59
N LYS A 171 4.63 -23.59 -16.48
CA LYS A 171 5.70 -22.62 -16.18
C LYS A 171 5.24 -21.60 -15.14
N VAL A 172 4.02 -21.09 -15.26
CA VAL A 172 3.43 -20.19 -14.25
C VAL A 172 3.40 -20.89 -12.89
N GLU A 173 2.87 -22.12 -12.83
CA GLU A 173 2.78 -22.87 -11.58
C GLU A 173 4.16 -23.17 -10.98
N ALA A 174 5.16 -23.52 -11.81
CA ALA A 174 6.52 -23.76 -11.35
C ALA A 174 7.14 -22.51 -10.72
N ILE A 175 7.02 -21.35 -11.38
CA ILE A 175 7.54 -20.07 -10.85
C ILE A 175 6.81 -19.69 -9.56
N LEU A 176 5.48 -19.81 -9.51
CA LEU A 176 4.71 -19.49 -8.31
C LEU A 176 5.06 -20.40 -7.13
N ARG A 177 5.36 -21.68 -7.38
CA ARG A 177 5.83 -22.60 -6.35
C ARG A 177 7.19 -22.17 -5.78
N ASP A 178 8.08 -21.66 -6.61
CA ASP A 178 9.37 -21.14 -6.16
C ASP A 178 9.21 -19.82 -5.38
N VAL A 179 8.26 -18.96 -5.79
CA VAL A 179 7.90 -17.75 -5.04
C VAL A 179 7.39 -18.10 -3.63
N GLU A 180 6.47 -19.06 -3.52
CA GLU A 180 5.94 -19.53 -2.23
C GLU A 180 7.06 -20.17 -1.38
N ALA A 181 7.99 -20.90 -2.00
CA ALA A 181 9.12 -21.49 -1.29
C ALA A 181 10.09 -20.43 -0.72
N LEU A 182 10.24 -19.28 -1.40
CA LEU A 182 11.09 -18.17 -0.96
C LEU A 182 10.44 -17.31 0.13
N MET A 183 9.11 -17.19 0.12
CA MET A 183 8.34 -16.43 1.11
C MET A 183 7.06 -17.17 1.50
N PRO A 184 7.15 -18.23 2.34
CA PRO A 184 6.01 -19.07 2.66
C PRO A 184 4.97 -18.33 3.52
N GLY A 185 3.70 -18.46 3.14
CA GLY A 185 2.57 -17.88 3.87
C GLY A 185 2.36 -16.38 3.68
N GLU A 186 3.10 -15.75 2.77
CA GLU A 186 2.99 -14.33 2.48
C GLU A 186 1.93 -14.03 1.42
N ALA A 187 1.27 -12.88 1.56
CA ALA A 187 0.20 -12.48 0.66
C ALA A 187 0.76 -11.62 -0.49
N PHE A 188 0.69 -12.12 -1.72
CA PHE A 188 1.18 -11.43 -2.92
C PHE A 188 0.07 -10.63 -3.60
N TYR A 189 -0.34 -9.52 -2.98
CA TYR A 189 -1.29 -8.57 -3.57
C TYR A 189 -0.73 -7.15 -3.61
N ASN A 190 -1.17 -6.39 -4.61
CA ASN A 190 -0.79 -4.99 -4.85
C ASN A 190 0.73 -4.81 -4.90
N LEU A 191 1.38 -5.59 -5.75
CA LEU A 191 2.84 -5.56 -5.92
C LEU A 191 3.24 -4.22 -6.55
N ALA A 192 4.02 -3.45 -5.81
CA ALA A 192 4.26 -2.04 -6.11
C ALA A 192 5.75 -1.67 -6.08
N ILE A 193 6.03 -0.45 -6.53
CA ILE A 193 7.33 0.19 -6.48
C ILE A 193 7.16 1.62 -5.97
N THR A 194 8.13 2.12 -5.21
CA THR A 194 8.16 3.50 -4.69
C THR A 194 9.38 4.23 -5.24
N SER A 195 9.51 5.52 -4.93
CA SER A 195 10.72 6.30 -5.24
C SER A 195 11.95 5.88 -4.41
N GLU A 196 11.76 5.03 -3.40
CA GLU A 196 12.82 4.55 -2.51
C GLU A 196 13.27 3.12 -2.86
N GLY A 197 12.43 2.35 -3.55
CA GLY A 197 12.78 0.99 -3.95
C GLY A 197 11.60 0.14 -4.40
N VAL A 198 11.91 -1.12 -4.67
CA VAL A 198 10.94 -2.15 -5.09
C VAL A 198 10.36 -2.83 -3.84
N ASP A 199 9.06 -3.12 -3.84
CA ASP A 199 8.45 -3.98 -2.82
C ASP A 199 9.21 -5.32 -2.73
N GLY A 200 9.60 -5.74 -1.52
CA GLY A 200 10.35 -6.98 -1.31
C GLY A 200 9.63 -8.21 -1.86
N ARG A 201 8.29 -8.25 -1.79
CA ARG A 201 7.46 -9.32 -2.38
C ARG A 201 7.58 -9.32 -3.90
N LEU A 202 7.52 -8.15 -4.52
CA LEU A 202 7.71 -8.01 -5.97
C LEU A 202 9.13 -8.41 -6.38
N GLN A 203 10.14 -8.06 -5.59
CA GLN A 203 11.52 -8.44 -5.85
C GLN A 203 11.70 -9.97 -5.88
N VAL A 204 11.06 -10.69 -4.96
CA VAL A 204 11.06 -12.16 -4.94
C VAL A 204 10.39 -12.75 -6.18
N VAL A 205 9.22 -12.22 -6.57
CA VAL A 205 8.52 -12.67 -7.79
C VAL A 205 9.39 -12.47 -9.03
N LEU A 206 10.02 -11.31 -9.18
CA LEU A 206 10.88 -11.00 -10.31
C LEU A 206 12.17 -11.83 -10.30
N GLN A 207 12.72 -12.13 -9.13
CA GLN A 207 13.90 -12.99 -9.00
C GLN A 207 13.57 -14.43 -9.42
N ALA A 208 12.45 -14.99 -8.98
CA ALA A 208 12.00 -16.30 -9.41
C ALA A 208 11.74 -16.33 -10.93
N ALA A 209 11.01 -15.36 -11.47
CA ALA A 209 10.77 -15.26 -12.92
C ALA A 209 12.09 -15.12 -13.71
N SER A 210 13.04 -14.32 -13.23
CA SER A 210 14.35 -14.14 -13.85
C SER A 210 15.16 -15.43 -13.92
N GLN A 211 15.14 -16.27 -12.87
CA GLN A 211 15.83 -17.56 -12.86
C GLN A 211 15.28 -18.52 -13.92
N HIS A 212 13.97 -18.52 -14.13
CA HIS A 212 13.32 -19.37 -15.12
C HIS A 212 13.46 -18.85 -16.55
N LEU A 213 13.48 -17.53 -16.73
CA LEU A 213 13.43 -16.89 -18.05
C LEU A 213 14.79 -16.40 -18.57
N GLY A 214 15.82 -16.37 -17.71
CA GLY A 214 17.16 -15.88 -18.07
C GLY A 214 17.21 -14.38 -18.35
N LEU A 215 16.26 -13.62 -17.79
CA LEU A 215 16.10 -12.19 -18.07
C LEU A 215 16.47 -11.34 -16.86
N ASN A 216 16.95 -10.11 -17.12
CA ASN A 216 17.33 -9.18 -16.05
C ASN A 216 16.08 -8.59 -15.37
N PRO A 217 15.91 -8.74 -14.04
CA PRO A 217 14.77 -8.18 -13.30
C PRO A 217 14.58 -6.68 -13.50
N ARG A 218 15.68 -5.92 -13.67
CA ARG A 218 15.62 -4.47 -13.88
C ARG A 218 15.01 -4.10 -15.22
N ASP A 219 15.28 -4.87 -16.28
CA ASP A 219 14.74 -4.60 -17.61
C ASP A 219 13.22 -4.88 -17.64
N PHE A 220 12.77 -5.92 -16.94
CA PHE A 220 11.34 -6.18 -16.72
C PHE A 220 10.66 -5.03 -15.98
N LEU A 221 11.24 -4.59 -14.86
CA LEU A 221 10.71 -3.46 -14.11
C LEU A 221 10.63 -2.20 -14.97
N ARG A 222 11.70 -1.88 -15.69
CA ARG A 222 11.75 -0.71 -16.58
C ARG A 222 10.62 -0.77 -17.62
N ARG A 223 10.47 -1.92 -18.32
CA ARG A 223 9.41 -2.10 -19.33
C ARG A 223 8.01 -2.00 -18.71
N ARG A 224 7.78 -2.60 -17.54
CA ARG A 224 6.47 -2.52 -16.88
C ARG A 224 6.14 -1.10 -16.41
N VAL A 225 7.12 -0.38 -15.87
CA VAL A 225 6.93 1.02 -15.45
C VAL A 225 6.65 1.90 -16.66
N GLN A 226 7.31 1.67 -17.81
CA GLN A 226 7.00 2.35 -19.06
C GLN A 226 5.57 2.09 -19.55
N GLU A 227 5.07 0.84 -19.47
CA GLU A 227 3.68 0.52 -19.80
C GLU A 227 2.70 1.27 -18.89
N ARG A 228 2.96 1.34 -17.59
CA ARG A 228 2.14 2.10 -16.64
C ARG A 228 2.21 3.61 -16.92
N LEU A 229 3.38 4.14 -17.26
CA LEU A 229 3.56 5.53 -17.64
C LEU A 229 2.69 5.88 -18.87
N ALA A 230 2.74 5.05 -19.92
CA ALA A 230 1.93 5.22 -21.12
C ALA A 230 0.42 5.19 -20.83
N GLN A 231 -0.03 4.35 -19.88
CA GLN A 231 -1.42 4.35 -19.42
C GLN A 231 -1.84 5.70 -18.82
N PHE A 232 -0.94 6.38 -18.10
CA PHE A 232 -1.22 7.71 -17.55
C PHE A 232 -1.07 8.84 -18.57
N GLU A 233 -0.30 8.66 -19.64
CA GLU A 233 -0.17 9.63 -20.73
C GLU A 233 -1.40 9.67 -21.62
N ASN A 234 -2.04 8.51 -21.85
CA ASN A 234 -3.26 8.39 -22.64
C ASN A 234 -4.51 8.95 -21.95
N VAL A 235 -4.41 9.34 -20.68
CA VAL A 235 -5.48 10.06 -19.98
C VAL A 235 -5.30 11.55 -20.28
N ASP A 236 -6.21 12.13 -21.07
CA ASP A 236 -6.22 13.56 -21.38
C ASP A 236 -6.25 14.38 -20.07
N GLY A 237 -5.08 14.84 -19.64
CA GLY A 237 -4.91 15.57 -18.38
C GLY A 237 -5.63 16.92 -18.34
N ASN A 238 -6.10 17.39 -19.50
CA ASN A 238 -6.92 18.59 -19.66
C ASN A 238 -8.42 18.31 -19.53
N SER A 239 -8.86 17.05 -19.56
CA SER A 239 -10.28 16.67 -19.44
C SER A 239 -10.72 16.45 -17.99
N PHE A 240 -9.78 16.35 -17.04
CA PHE A 240 -10.06 16.06 -15.64
C PHE A 240 -9.58 17.20 -14.74
N ASP A 241 -10.45 18.19 -14.52
CA ASP A 241 -10.26 19.15 -13.43
C ASP A 241 -10.40 18.45 -12.07
N GLY A 242 -9.55 18.82 -11.12
CA GLY A 242 -9.62 18.35 -9.72
C GLY A 242 -8.73 17.14 -9.38
N ALA A 243 -9.22 16.28 -8.48
CA ALA A 243 -8.42 15.24 -7.80
C ALA A 243 -7.86 14.16 -8.76
N ILE A 244 -8.62 13.78 -9.80
CA ILE A 244 -8.20 12.78 -10.78
C ILE A 244 -7.00 13.28 -11.59
N GLY A 245 -7.03 14.52 -12.06
CA GLY A 245 -5.90 15.13 -12.75
C GLY A 245 -4.65 15.22 -11.87
N CYS A 246 -4.82 15.51 -10.56
CA CYS A 246 -3.71 15.51 -9.60
C CYS A 246 -3.13 14.10 -9.40
N PHE A 247 -3.99 13.08 -9.24
CA PHE A 247 -3.59 11.68 -9.15
C PHE A 247 -2.76 11.24 -10.37
N VAL A 248 -3.26 11.49 -11.59
CA VAL A 248 -2.58 11.09 -12.83
C VAL A 248 -1.21 11.77 -12.97
N ARG A 249 -1.13 13.08 -12.67
CA ARG A 249 0.15 13.82 -12.67
C ARG A 249 1.14 13.27 -11.64
N SER A 250 0.67 12.94 -10.44
CA SER A 250 1.49 12.33 -9.38
C SER A 250 2.05 10.98 -9.82
N LYS A 251 1.21 10.09 -10.36
CA LYS A 251 1.65 8.77 -10.85
C LYS A 251 2.60 8.87 -12.02
N ARG A 252 2.40 9.84 -12.93
CA ARG A 252 3.33 10.13 -14.02
C ARG A 252 4.70 10.57 -13.48
N ALA A 253 4.72 11.52 -12.54
CA ALA A 253 5.95 12.00 -11.92
C ALA A 253 6.70 10.87 -11.19
N LEU A 254 5.98 10.05 -10.41
CA LEU A 254 6.55 8.89 -9.72
C LEU A 254 7.14 7.87 -10.71
N ALA A 255 6.39 7.50 -11.76
CA ALA A 255 6.87 6.57 -12.78
C ALA A 255 8.14 7.09 -13.49
N GLN A 256 8.18 8.38 -13.83
CA GLN A 256 9.37 9.01 -14.42
C GLN A 256 10.57 8.99 -13.47
N CYS A 257 10.36 9.28 -12.19
CA CYS A 257 11.43 9.21 -11.18
C CYS A 257 11.96 7.79 -10.98
N ILE A 258 11.09 6.79 -11.00
CA ILE A 258 11.51 5.38 -10.91
C ILE A 258 12.36 5.01 -12.13
N LEU A 259 11.95 5.42 -13.33
CA LEU A 259 12.68 5.11 -14.57
C LEU A 259 14.08 5.72 -14.64
N THR A 260 14.33 6.85 -13.97
CA THR A 260 15.67 7.43 -13.90
C THR A 260 16.60 6.72 -12.90
N GLN A 261 16.04 5.93 -11.98
CA GLN A 261 16.78 5.19 -10.95
C GLN A 261 17.06 3.73 -11.33
N LEU A 262 16.20 3.11 -12.16
CA LEU A 262 16.35 1.74 -12.67
C LEU A 262 17.40 1.65 -13.78
#